data_AF-A0A1Y4CLE1-F1
#
_entry.id   AF-A0A1Y4CLE1-F1
#
_cell.length_a   1.000
_cell.length_b   1.000
_cell.length_c   1.000
_cell.angle_alpha   90.00
_cell.angle_beta   90.00
_cell.angle_gamma   90.00
#
_symmetry.space_group_name_H-M   'P 1'
#
loop_
_entity.id
_entity.type
_entity.pdbx_description
1 polymer ?
#
loop_
_entity_poly.entity_id
_entity_poly.type
_entity_poly.pdbx_seq_one_letter_code
_entity_poly.pdbx_strand_id
1 'polypeptide(L)' 'MADKKFEAILTLLVPQIVQLICENYPMGEVTASKEFYESKVYSLLEQEDTKLWHFSPLTLFNMYDEEKKTGNFEIPEEV' A
#
# COMPACT_ATOMS: atom_id res chain seq x y z
N MET A 1 5.35 0.41 22.66
CA MET A 1 4.50 -0.81 22.59
C MET A 1 3.53 -0.71 21.42
N ALA A 2 2.99 0.48 21.14
CA ALA A 2 2.22 0.77 19.93
C ALA A 2 3.05 0.60 18.63
N ASP A 3 4.28 1.11 18.59
CA ASP A 3 5.17 1.05 17.42
C ASP A 3 5.36 -0.38 16.90
N LYS A 4 5.61 -1.33 17.82
CA LYS A 4 5.81 -2.75 17.48
C LYS A 4 4.59 -3.41 16.84
N LYS A 5 3.37 -2.91 17.12
CA LYS A 5 2.14 -3.43 16.51
C LYS A 5 2.03 -2.89 15.08
N PHE A 6 2.26 -1.60 14.88
CA PHE A 6 2.21 -0.97 13.57
C PHE A 6 3.25 -1.55 12.61
N GLU A 7 4.51 -1.68 13.03
CA GLU A 7 5.58 -2.31 12.24
C GLU A 7 5.26 -3.77 11.86
N ALA A 8 4.67 -4.54 12.79
CA ALA A 8 4.25 -5.91 12.52
C ALA A 8 3.12 -5.97 11.48
N ILE A 9 2.19 -5.01 11.50
CA ILE A 9 1.11 -4.93 10.51
C ILE A 9 1.68 -4.58 9.14
N LEU A 10 2.59 -3.60 9.04
CA LEU A 10 3.25 -3.27 7.77
C LEU A 10 4.00 -4.47 7.18
N THR A 11 4.70 -5.23 8.02
CA THR A 11 5.40 -6.45 7.63
C THR A 11 4.47 -7.49 7.00
N LEU A 12 3.18 -7.50 7.37
CA LEU A 12 2.15 -8.37 6.79
C LEU A 12 1.46 -7.74 5.58
N LEU A 13 1.19 -6.44 5.59
CA LEU A 13 0.46 -5.75 4.52
C LEU A 13 1.29 -5.62 3.24
N VAL A 14 2.55 -5.19 3.36
CA VAL A 14 3.37 -4.87 2.19
C VAL A 14 3.51 -6.05 1.23
N PRO A 15 3.84 -7.29 1.67
CA PRO A 15 3.91 -8.43 0.76
C PRO A 15 2.59 -8.73 0.05
N GLN A 16 1.46 -8.56 0.73
CA GLN A 16 0.13 -8.80 0.14
C GLN A 16 -0.20 -7.77 -0.95
N ILE A 17 0.16 -6.50 -0.74
CA ILE A 17 -0.05 -5.44 -1.74
C ILE A 17 0.88 -5.66 -2.93
N VAL A 18 2.15 -6.01 -2.70
CA VAL A 18 3.10 -6.33 -3.78
C VAL A 18 2.62 -7.52 -4.61
N GLN A 19 2.06 -8.56 -3.98
CA GLN A 19 1.47 -9.68 -4.70
C GLN A 19 0.32 -9.21 -5.61
N LEU A 20 -0.59 -8.37 -5.11
CA LEU A 20 -1.67 -7.81 -5.92
C LEU A 20 -1.15 -6.98 -7.10
N ILE A 21 -0.05 -6.24 -6.91
CA ILE A 21 0.61 -5.50 -8.00
C ILE A 21 1.11 -6.47 -9.07
N CYS A 22 1.81 -7.54 -8.69
CA CYS A 22 2.29 -8.56 -9.64
C CYS A 22 1.16 -9.31 -10.36
N GLU A 23 0.01 -9.49 -9.72
CA GLU A 23 -1.17 -10.13 -10.34
C GLU A 23 -1.85 -9.22 -11.38
N ASN A 24 -1.78 -7.89 -11.19
CA ASN A 24 -2.47 -6.92 -12.04
C ASN A 24 -1.58 -6.24 -13.08
N TYR A 25 -0.26 -6.32 -12.92
CA TYR A 25 0.72 -5.71 -13.81
C TYR A 25 1.80 -6.71 -14.22
N PRO A 26 2.24 -6.71 -15.50
CA PRO A 26 3.25 -7.65 -16.00
C PRO A 26 4.67 -7.23 -15.53
N MET A 27 4.90 -7.23 -14.22
CA MET A 27 6.17 -6.87 -13.60
C MET A 27 6.57 -7.89 -12.53
N GLY A 28 7.88 -8.09 -12.36
CA GLY A 28 8.41 -8.99 -11.34
C GLY A 28 8.30 -8.41 -9.93
N GLU A 29 8.31 -9.28 -8.92
CA GLU A 29 8.15 -8.92 -7.50
C GLU A 29 9.13 -7.84 -7.02
N VAL A 30 10.40 -7.91 -7.45
CA VAL A 30 11.42 -6.91 -7.08
C VAL A 30 11.07 -5.52 -7.65
N THR A 31 10.60 -5.48 -8.89
CA THR A 31 10.17 -4.23 -9.53
C THR A 31 8.90 -3.70 -8.89
N ALA A 32 7.91 -4.57 -8.64
CA ALA A 32 6.66 -4.21 -7.96
C ALA A 32 6.91 -3.66 -6.54
N SER A 33 7.80 -4.33 -5.78
CA SER A 33 8.20 -3.86 -4.45
C SER A 33 8.81 -2.47 -4.53
N LYS A 34 9.78 -2.27 -5.43
CA LYS A 34 10.44 -0.97 -5.61
C LYS A 34 9.43 0.13 -5.95
N GLU A 35 8.59 -0.08 -6.97
CA GLU A 35 7.59 0.91 -7.37
C GLU A 35 6.58 1.19 -6.24
N PHE A 36 6.21 0.17 -5.46
CA PHE A 36 5.33 0.37 -4.31
C PHE A 36 5.99 1.21 -3.21
N TYR A 37 7.23 0.91 -2.83
CA TYR A 37 7.98 1.71 -1.84
C TYR A 37 8.22 3.16 -2.30
N GLU A 38 8.27 3.42 -3.61
CA GLU A 38 8.40 4.76 -4.19
C GLU A 38 7.06 5.51 -4.34
N SER A 39 5.93 4.85 -4.05
CA SER A 39 4.59 5.43 -4.20
C SER A 39 4.21 6.40 -3.08
N LYS A 40 3.33 7.36 -3.39
CA LYS A 40 2.70 8.23 -2.40
C LYS A 40 1.82 7.43 -1.45
N VAL A 41 1.16 6.38 -1.94
CA VAL A 41 0.38 5.47 -1.09
C VAL A 41 1.25 4.86 0.00
N TYR A 42 2.44 4.32 -0.33
CA TYR A 42 3.35 3.79 0.68
C TYR A 42 3.87 4.88 1.62
N SER A 43 4.23 6.04 1.08
CA SER A 43 4.69 7.19 1.88
C SER A 43 3.68 7.63 2.93
N LEU A 44 2.37 7.48 2.69
CA LEU A 44 1.33 7.70 3.69
C LEU A 44 1.11 6.47 4.57
N LEU A 45 1.19 5.26 4.02
CA LEU A 45 0.96 4.00 4.74
C LEU A 45 1.99 3.78 5.85
N GLU A 46 3.25 4.20 5.64
CA GLU A 46 4.32 4.12 6.64
C GLU A 46 4.16 5.13 7.80
N GLN A 47 3.23 6.07 7.70
CA GLN A 47 2.93 7.05 8.75
C GLN A 47 1.76 6.55 9.61
N GLU A 48 2.02 6.12 10.85
CA GLU A 48 1.01 5.51 11.73
C GLU A 48 -0.24 6.40 11.91
N ASP A 49 -0.06 7.72 11.96
CA ASP A 49 -1.11 8.72 12.16
C ASP A 49 -2.13 8.80 11.02
N THR A 50 -1.77 8.37 9.79
CA THR A 50 -2.70 8.36 8.65
C THR A 50 -3.75 7.27 8.75
N LYS A 51 -3.49 6.26 9.60
CA LYS A 51 -4.35 5.07 9.81
C LYS A 51 -4.65 4.27 8.55
N LEU A 52 -3.91 4.48 7.46
CA LEU A 52 -4.08 3.71 6.23
C LEU A 52 -3.86 2.20 6.45
N TRP A 53 -3.07 1.82 7.44
CA TRP A 53 -2.83 0.44 7.85
C TRP A 53 -4.08 -0.28 8.41
N HIS A 54 -5.20 0.43 8.63
CA HIS A 54 -6.50 -0.19 8.92
C HIS A 54 -7.20 -0.72 7.66
N PHE A 55 -6.83 -0.22 6.47
CA PHE A 55 -7.44 -0.67 5.23
C PHE A 55 -6.98 -2.07 4.83
N SER A 56 -7.84 -2.76 4.08
CA SER A 56 -7.49 -4.06 3.51
C SER A 56 -6.36 -3.92 2.47
N PRO A 57 -5.55 -4.98 2.23
CA PRO A 57 -4.56 -4.98 1.16
C PRO A 57 -5.14 -4.62 -0.20
N LEU A 58 -6.37 -5.06 -0.49
CA LEU A 58 -7.08 -4.76 -1.75
C LEU A 58 -7.40 -3.26 -1.86
N THR A 59 -7.85 -2.63 -0.77
CA THR A 59 -8.13 -1.19 -0.74
C THR A 59 -6.85 -0.40 -0.97
N LEU A 60 -5.75 -0.75 -0.29
CA LEU A 60 -4.45 -0.10 -0.46
C LEU A 60 -3.89 -0.30 -1.87
N PHE A 61 -4.08 -1.49 -2.45
CA PHE A 61 -3.75 -1.75 -3.85
C PHE A 61 -4.58 -0.86 -4.80
N ASN A 62 -5.88 -0.72 -4.59
CA ASN A 62 -6.73 0.14 -5.44
C ASN A 62 -6.27 1.60 -5.39
N MET A 63 -5.87 2.09 -4.21
CA MET A 63 -5.28 3.43 -4.08
C MET A 63 -3.97 3.54 -4.89
N TYR A 64 -3.10 2.53 -4.83
CA TYR A 64 -1.86 2.51 -5.62
C TYR A 64 -2.13 2.43 -7.13
N ASP A 65 -3.12 1.63 -7.52
CA ASP A 65 -3.56 1.48 -8.91
C ASP A 65 -4.08 2.82 -9.47
N GLU A 66 -4.87 3.55 -8.68
CA GLU A 66 -5.34 4.90 -9.02
C GLU A 66 -4.17 5.90 -9.12
N GLU A 67 -3.24 5.86 -8.16
CA GLU A 67 -2.01 6.67 -8.19
C GLU A 67 -1.22 6.43 -9.47
N LYS A 68 -1.00 5.15 -9.83
CA LYS A 68 -0.24 4.77 -11.02
C LYS A 68 -0.91 5.23 -12.31
N LYS A 69 -2.25 5.22 -12.36
CA LYS A 69 -3.04 5.59 -13.55
C LYS A 69 -3.21 7.09 -13.72
N THR A 70 -3.37 7.83 -12.62
CA THR A 70 -3.77 9.25 -12.67
C THR A 70 -2.71 10.21 -12.11
N GLY A 71 -1.70 9.70 -11.42
CA GLY A 71 -0.72 10.48 -10.67
C GLY A 71 -1.22 10.92 -9.28
N ASN A 72 -2.44 10.57 -8.90
CA ASN A 72 -3.04 10.87 -7.60
C ASN A 72 -4.01 9.76 -7.15
N PHE A 73 -4.46 9.79 -5.90
CA PHE A 73 -5.50 8.88 -5.42
C PHE A 73 -6.40 9.56 -4.39
N GLU A 74 -7.62 9.06 -4.25
CA GLU A 74 -8.53 9.43 -3.18
C GLU A 74 -8.47 8.42 -2.03
N ILE A 75 -8.51 8.92 -0.79
CA ILE A 75 -8.62 8.06 0.39
C ILE A 75 -10.10 7.72 0.57
N PRO A 76 -10.50 6.43 0.56
CA PRO A 76 -11.89 6.04 0.76
C PRO A 76 -12.41 6.50 2.11
N GLU A 77 -13.61 7.09 2.16
CA GLU A 77 -14.30 7.37 3.42
C GLU A 77 -14.76 6.05 4.06
N GLU A 78 -14.50 5.85 5.36
CA GLU A 78 -15.10 4.77 6.13
C GLU A 78 -16.60 5.06 6.32
N VAL A 79 -17.47 4.36 5.57
CA VAL A 79 -18.94 4.44 5.72
C VAL A 79 -19.46 3.76 6.99
#